data_AF-A0A933QB25-F1
#
_entry.id   AF-A0A933QB25-F1
#
_cell.length_a   1.000
_cell.length_b   1.000
_cell.length_c   1.000
_cell.angle_alpha   90.00
_cell.angle_beta   90.00
_cell.angle_gamma   90.00
#
_symmetry.space_group_name_H-M   'P 1'
#
loop_
_entity.id
_entity.type
_entity.pdbx_description
1 polymer ?
#
loop_
_entity_poly.entity_id
_entity_poly.type
_entity_poly.pdbx_seq_one_letter_code
_entity_poly.pdbx_strand_id
1 'polypeptide(L)'
;MYRNLVSCANKFKSSKIKSLEINDISKEKIPFKNKFDFISAIRILKYIPNWKEVIDKISKQLSHEGICVFSVLNNYSVNRLLKSENPISRSSVS
;
A
#
# COMPACT_ATOMS: atom_id res chain seq x y z
N MET A 1 2.12 -15.25 5.63
CA MET A 1 0.85 -14.78 5.03
C MET A 1 1.08 -14.51 3.53
N TYR A 2 1.10 -15.55 2.68
CA TYR A 2 1.47 -15.43 1.25
C TYR A 2 0.49 -16.08 0.26
N ARG A 3 -0.68 -16.56 0.74
CA ARG A 3 -1.67 -17.27 -0.10
C ARG A 3 -2.27 -16.43 -1.24
N ASN A 4 -2.09 -15.11 -1.26
CA ASN A 4 -2.69 -14.21 -2.26
C ASN A 4 -1.79 -13.90 -3.47
N LEU A 5 -0.50 -14.29 -3.46
CA LEU A 5 0.47 -13.84 -4.47
C LEU A 5 0.20 -14.41 -5.88
N VAL A 6 -0.24 -15.67 -5.96
CA VAL A 6 -0.54 -16.35 -7.24
C VAL A 6 -1.77 -15.74 -7.94
N SER A 7 -2.72 -15.21 -7.16
CA SER A 7 -3.94 -14.58 -7.69
C SER A 7 -3.64 -13.27 -8.44
N CYS A 8 -2.67 -12.48 -7.95
CA CYS A 8 -2.29 -11.22 -8.57
C CYS A 8 -1.74 -11.41 -9.99
N ALA A 9 -0.82 -12.36 -10.17
CA ALA A 9 -0.20 -12.60 -11.48
C ALA A 9 -1.23 -12.92 -12.56
N ASN A 10 -2.23 -13.76 -12.26
CA ASN A 10 -3.29 -14.10 -13.21
C ASN A 10 -4.22 -12.92 -13.52
N LYS A 11 -4.53 -12.09 -12.52
CA LYS A 11 -5.40 -10.91 -12.69
C LYS A 11 -4.76 -9.82 -13.56
N PHE A 12 -3.44 -9.78 -13.60
CA PHE A 12 -2.66 -8.75 -14.28
C PHE A 12 -2.03 -9.22 -15.60
N LYS A 13 -2.51 -10.32 -16.19
CA LYS A 13 -2.18 -10.77 -17.56
C LYS A 13 -2.81 -9.87 -18.63
N SER A 14 -2.46 -8.59 -18.64
CA SER A 14 -2.91 -7.62 -19.66
C SER A 14 -1.71 -7.06 -20.40
N SER A 15 -1.87 -6.79 -21.69
CA SER A 15 -0.85 -6.08 -22.51
C SER A 15 -0.50 -4.68 -22.00
N LYS A 16 -1.34 -4.10 -21.12
CA LYS A 16 -1.09 -2.80 -20.47
C LYS A 16 -0.02 -2.87 -19.38
N ILE A 17 0.34 -4.08 -18.91
CA ILE A 17 1.30 -4.29 -17.83
C ILE A 17 2.58 -4.85 -18.43
N LYS A 18 3.64 -4.04 -18.41
CA LYS A 18 4.93 -4.40 -18.98
C LYS A 18 5.68 -5.45 -18.13
N SER A 19 5.58 -5.34 -16.81
CA SER A 19 6.24 -6.24 -15.85
C SER A 19 5.49 -6.20 -14.52
N LEU A 20 5.51 -7.32 -13.81
CA LEU A 20 4.96 -7.47 -12.46
C LEU A 20 5.98 -8.23 -11.63
N GLU A 21 6.39 -7.63 -10.52
CA GLU A 21 7.29 -8.25 -9.55
C GLU A 21 6.60 -8.32 -8.19
N ILE A 22 6.83 -9.43 -7.50
CA ILE A 22 6.29 -9.67 -6.16
C ILE A 22 7.47 -9.75 -5.20
N ASN A 23 7.57 -8.77 -4.30
CA ASN A 23 8.73 -8.60 -3.44
C ASN A 23 8.35 -7.94 -2.10
N ASP A 24 8.99 -8.33 -1.00
CA ASP A 24 8.90 -7.61 0.27
C ASP A 24 9.93 -6.46 0.32
N ILE A 25 9.56 -5.31 -0.25
CA ILE A 25 10.44 -4.13 -0.36
C ILE A 25 10.90 -3.57 1.00
N SER A 26 10.25 -3.98 2.11
CA SER A 26 10.68 -3.62 3.46
C SER A 26 12.02 -4.26 3.82
N LYS A 27 12.30 -5.45 3.29
CA LYS A 27 13.51 -6.23 3.57
C LYS A 27 14.43 -6.33 2.37
N GLU A 28 13.85 -6.39 1.19
CA GLU A 28 14.57 -6.65 -0.05
C GLU A 28 14.82 -5.36 -0.84
N LYS A 29 15.53 -5.49 -1.96
CA LYS A 29 15.77 -4.40 -2.91
C LYS A 29 14.63 -4.34 -3.92
N ILE A 30 14.35 -3.13 -4.43
CA ILE A 30 13.38 -2.96 -5.52
C ILE A 30 13.91 -3.71 -6.76
N PRO A 31 13.16 -4.68 -7.33
CA PRO A 31 13.64 -5.54 -8.42
C PRO A 31 13.65 -4.84 -9.80
N PHE A 32 13.43 -3.53 -9.84
CA PHE A 32 13.46 -2.73 -11.06
C PHE A 32 14.74 -1.92 -11.13
N LYS A 33 15.42 -1.98 -12.27
CA LYS A 33 16.63 -1.20 -12.55
C LYS A 33 16.32 0.18 -13.16
N ASN A 34 15.09 0.39 -13.60
CA ASN A 34 14.67 1.58 -14.33
C ASN A 34 14.26 2.71 -13.38
N LYS A 35 14.43 3.95 -13.84
CA LYS A 35 13.80 5.12 -13.22
C LYS A 35 12.34 5.24 -13.67
N PHE A 36 11.51 5.81 -12.82
CA PHE A 36 10.08 6.02 -13.06
C PHE A 36 9.73 7.50 -12.92
N ASP A 37 8.93 8.03 -13.84
CA ASP A 37 8.38 9.39 -13.76
C ASP A 37 7.16 9.47 -12.84
N PHE A 38 6.58 8.31 -12.52
CA PHE A 38 5.42 8.21 -11.65
C PHE A 38 5.48 6.94 -10.80
N ILE A 39 5.27 7.09 -9.49
CA ILE A 39 5.14 5.98 -8.55
C ILE A 39 3.88 6.18 -7.71
N SER A 40 3.01 5.17 -7.68
CA SER A 40 1.86 5.13 -6.77
C SER A 40 2.09 4.12 -5.65
N ALA A 41 2.18 4.63 -4.42
CA ALA A 41 2.42 3.87 -3.20
C ALA A 41 1.13 3.70 -2.39
N ILE A 42 0.52 2.51 -2.47
CA ILE A 42 -0.76 2.22 -1.80
C ILE A 42 -0.51 1.61 -0.42
N ARG A 43 -0.98 2.29 0.63
CA ARG A 43 -0.99 1.87 2.05
C ARG A 43 0.40 1.56 2.65
N ILE A 44 1.48 2.01 2.02
CA ILE A 44 2.85 1.88 2.52
C ILE A 44 2.97 2.43 3.95
N LEU A 45 2.47 3.64 4.19
CA LEU A 45 2.56 4.31 5.50
C LEU A 45 1.82 3.58 6.63
N LYS A 46 0.83 2.73 6.30
CA LYS A 46 -0.02 2.06 7.30
C LYS A 46 0.53 0.70 7.70
N TYR A 47 1.11 -0.04 6.76
CA TYR A 47 1.45 -1.45 6.96
C TYR A 47 2.95 -1.75 6.98
N ILE A 48 3.79 -0.81 6.56
CA ILE A 48 5.24 -1.00 6.55
C ILE A 48 5.81 -0.31 7.80
N PRO A 49 6.32 -1.06 8.79
CA PRO A 49 6.86 -0.46 10.02
C PRO A 49 8.03 0.48 9.76
N ASN A 50 8.91 0.10 8.83
CA ASN A 50 10.07 0.88 8.40
C ASN A 50 9.78 1.74 7.15
N TRP A 51 8.59 2.32 7.07
CA TRP A 51 8.13 3.04 5.88
C TRP A 51 9.07 4.16 5.44
N LYS A 52 9.79 4.81 6.35
CA LYS A 52 10.76 5.87 6.03
C LYS A 52 11.89 5.35 5.13
N GLU A 53 12.46 4.21 5.47
CA GLU A 53 13.51 3.54 4.69
C GLU A 53 12.97 3.08 3.34
N VAL A 54 11.74 2.58 3.32
CA VAL A 54 11.09 2.16 2.06
C VAL A 54 10.83 3.36 1.16
N ILE A 55 10.42 4.52 1.69
CA ILE A 55 10.28 5.75 0.90
C ILE A 55 11.62 6.19 0.33
N ASP A 56 12.71 6.13 1.11
CA ASP A 56 14.06 6.43 0.62
C ASP A 56 14.50 5.45 -0.49
N LYS A 57 14.19 4.16 -0.36
CA LYS A 57 14.43 3.19 -1.44
C LYS A 57 13.65 3.54 -2.71
N ILE A 58 12.37 3.91 -2.57
CA ILE A 58 11.48 4.24 -3.69
C ILE A 58 11.89 5.56 -4.36
N SER A 59 12.24 6.59 -3.60
CA SER A 59 12.65 7.90 -4.13
C SER A 59 13.90 7.77 -5.00
N LYS A 60 14.82 6.85 -4.65
CA LYS A 60 15.98 6.49 -5.48
C LYS A 60 15.61 5.86 -6.82
N GLN A 61 14.38 5.41 -7.03
CA GLN A 61 13.89 4.92 -8.32
C GLN A 61 13.06 5.96 -9.07
N LEU A 62 12.83 7.13 -8.49
CA LEU A 62 12.16 8.23 -9.16
C LEU A 62 13.15 8.96 -10.09
N SER A 63 12.67 9.39 -11.26
CA SER A 63 13.40 10.31 -12.13
C SER A 63 13.45 11.71 -11.52
N HIS A 64 14.30 12.57 -12.09
CA HIS A 64 14.26 14.00 -11.78
C HIS A 64 12.88 14.55 -12.19
N GLU A 65 12.24 15.32 -11.32
CA GLU A 65 10.85 15.81 -11.48
C GLU A 65 9.74 14.74 -11.45
N GLY A 66 10.08 13.47 -11.23
CA GLY A 66 9.07 12.42 -11.11
C GLY A 66 8.14 12.64 -9.91
N ILE A 67 6.93 12.07 -9.99
CA ILE A 67 5.87 12.25 -9.00
C ILE A 67 5.67 10.95 -8.21
N CYS A 68 5.69 11.05 -6.87
CA CYS A 68 5.34 9.93 -5.99
C CYS A 68 4.05 10.25 -5.22
N VAL A 69 3.02 9.42 -5.42
CA VAL A 69 1.70 9.57 -4.79
C VAL A 69 1.51 8.52 -3.72
N PHE A 70 1.23 8.94 -2.49
CA PHE A 70 0.90 8.05 -1.38
C PHE A 70 -0.62 7.97 -1.20
N SER A 71 -1.17 6.77 -1.29
CA SER A 71 -2.59 6.51 -1.06
C SER A 71 -2.80 5.79 0.26
N VAL A 72 -3.37 6.46 1.25
CA VAL A 72 -3.78 5.85 2.53
C VAL A 72 -5.29 5.84 2.65
N LEU A 73 -5.84 4.81 3.30
CA LEU A 73 -7.27 4.81 3.61
C LEU A 73 -7.56 5.90 4.63
N ASN A 74 -8.60 6.69 4.38
CA ASN A 74 -9.14 7.60 5.38
C ASN A 74 -9.76 6.78 6.53
N ASN A 75 -9.11 6.77 7.70
CA ASN A 75 -9.62 6.05 8.86
C ASN A 75 -11.02 6.53 9.27
N TYR A 76 -11.35 7.81 9.06
CA TYR A 76 -12.69 8.33 9.35
C TYR A 76 -13.77 7.73 8.44
N SER A 77 -13.47 7.54 7.16
CA SER A 77 -14.39 6.91 6.21
C SER A 77 -14.60 5.42 6.52
N VAL A 78 -13.55 4.72 6.95
CA VAL A 78 -13.64 3.29 7.31
C VAL A 78 -14.38 3.10 8.63
N ASN A 79 -14.13 3.93 9.64
CA ASN A 79 -14.81 3.83 10.94
C ASN A 79 -16.32 4.08 10.85
N ARG A 80 -16.78 4.89 9.88
CA ARG A 80 -18.22 5.09 9.64
C ARG A 80 -18.92 3.82 9.12
N LEU A 81 -18.22 3.00 8.33
CA LEU A 81 -18.77 1.74 7.81
C LEU A 81 -18.71 0.60 8.83
N LEU A 82 -17.79 0.68 9.80
CA LEU A 82 -17.60 -0.32 10.84
C LEU A 82 -18.44 -0.07 12.11
N LYS A 83 -19.07 1.11 12.25
CA LYS A 83 -20.13 1.32 13.24
C LYS A 83 -21.40 0.62 12.78
N SER A 84 -21.41 -0.71 12.83
CA SER A 84 -22.66 -1.45 12.90
C SER A 84 -23.37 -1.09 14.21
N GLU A 85 -24.65 -0.80 14.11
CA GLU A 85 -25.58 -0.44 15.18
C GLU A 85 -25.48 -1.42 16.35
N ASN A 86 -24.77 -1.05 17.41
CA ASN A 86 -25.09 -1.53 18.74
C ASN A 86 -25.10 -0.30 19.63
N PRO A 87 -26.27 0.13 20.14
CA PRO A 87 -26.30 1.19 21.12
C PRO A 87 -25.55 0.70 22.35
N ILE A 88 -24.46 1.39 22.71
CA ILE A 88 -23.83 1.23 24.01
C ILE A 88 -24.85 1.74 25.02
N SER A 89 -25.67 0.84 25.57
CA SER A 89 -26.48 1.16 26.74
C SER A 89 -25.53 1.41 27.90
N ARG A 90 -25.45 2.67 28.34
CA ARG A 90 -24.86 2.99 29.63
C ARG A 90 -25.89 2.64 30.69
N SER A 91 -25.71 1.53 31.39
CA SER A 91 -26.35 1.34 32.68
C SER A 91 -25.67 2.27 33.68
N SER A 92 -26.36 3.32 34.10
CA SER A 92 -26.03 4.04 35.32
C SER A 92 -26.26 3.09 36.49
N VAL A 93 -25.19 2.76 37.20
CA VAL A 93 -25.30 2.11 38.51
C VAL A 93 -25.70 3.21 39.50
N SER A 94 -26.98 3.21 39.87
CA SER A 94 -27.54 3.96 41.00
C SER A 94 -27.15 3.32 42.33
#